data_AF-A0A2C9LWV3-F1
#
_entry.id   AF-A0A2C9LWV3-F1
#
_cell.length_a   1.000
_cell.length_b   1.000
_cell.length_c   1.000
_cell.angle_alpha   90.00
_cell.angle_beta   90.00
_cell.angle_gamma   90.00
#
_symmetry.space_group_name_H-M   'P 1'
#
loop_
_entity.id
_entity.type
_entity.pdbx_description
1 polymer ?
#
loop_
_entity_poly.entity_id
_entity_poly.type
_entity_poly.pdbx_seq_one_letter_code
_entity_poly.pdbx_strand_id
1 'polypeptide(L)'
;MLTRLGLQCCQRYQHCGHGTRSTALPTIKESNRMKTYAKVVAFLLLAGLNAAHTVNDWLFYTDVKDMGKGIVYGEPDQDAVKALLAFSIIGTLAFIFELTNLWRESFLKDGETSWLDSDLLSALVIWTVDIPQMLISFSLCREEPISVFQLGKACVILTGISVRILVSLVKYCNKNSLPSPRQL
;
A
#
# COMPACT_ATOMS: atom_id res chain seq x y z
N MET A 1 -1.84 -13.67 17.89
CA MET A 1 -2.40 -12.95 19.07
C MET A 1 -3.16 -11.65 18.69
N LEU A 2 -3.01 -11.10 17.47
CA LEU A 2 -3.72 -9.91 16.97
C LEU A 2 -5.19 -10.14 16.52
N THR A 3 -5.67 -11.39 16.50
CA THR A 3 -7.03 -11.73 16.04
C THR A 3 -8.14 -11.48 17.06
N ARG A 4 -7.82 -11.11 18.32
CA ARG A 4 -8.85 -10.91 19.37
C ARG A 4 -9.29 -9.44 19.56
N LEU A 5 -8.54 -8.46 19.06
CA LEU A 5 -8.88 -7.04 19.24
C LEU A 5 -9.98 -6.55 18.29
N GLY A 6 -10.12 -7.15 17.09
CA GLY A 6 -11.18 -6.77 16.13
C GLY A 6 -12.58 -7.25 16.51
N LEU A 7 -12.70 -8.28 17.37
CA LEU A 7 -14.01 -8.84 17.76
C LEU A 7 -14.77 -7.98 18.76
N GLN A 8 -14.10 -7.18 19.59
CA GLN A 8 -14.78 -6.41 20.64
C GLN A 8 -15.50 -5.16 20.12
N CYS A 9 -15.12 -4.61 18.97
CA CYS A 9 -15.79 -3.42 18.43
C CYS A 9 -17.19 -3.74 17.88
N CYS A 10 -17.43 -4.99 17.43
CA CYS A 10 -18.69 -5.37 16.81
C CYS A 10 -19.73 -5.92 17.81
N GLN A 11 -19.28 -6.51 18.93
CA GLN A 11 -20.17 -7.14 19.91
C GLN A 11 -21.00 -6.13 20.74
N ARG A 12 -20.61 -4.84 20.73
CA ARG A 12 -21.33 -3.78 21.46
C ARG A 12 -22.55 -3.23 20.74
N TYR A 13 -22.74 -3.54 19.45
CA TYR A 13 -23.87 -3.03 18.66
C TYR A 13 -25.13 -3.92 18.72
N GLN A 14 -25.03 -5.13 19.28
CA GLN A 14 -26.15 -6.08 19.31
C GLN A 14 -27.13 -5.90 20.50
N HIS A 15 -26.83 -5.01 21.46
CA HIS A 15 -27.60 -4.93 22.72
C HIS A 15 -28.46 -3.68 22.92
N CYS A 16 -28.68 -2.85 21.89
CA CYS A 16 -29.65 -1.75 21.95
C CYS A 16 -30.71 -1.92 20.86
N GLY A 17 -31.84 -2.54 21.21
CA GLY A 17 -32.95 -2.79 20.29
C GLY A 17 -34.30 -2.88 20.98
N HIS A 18 -34.78 -1.76 21.52
CA HIS A 18 -36.22 -1.47 21.60
C HIS A 18 -36.42 0.00 21.21
N GLY A 19 -36.96 0.23 20.01
CA GLY A 19 -37.15 1.57 19.48
C GLY A 19 -37.25 1.57 17.97
N THR A 20 -38.47 1.42 17.47
CA THR A 20 -38.88 1.48 16.07
C THR A 20 -38.31 2.71 15.34
N ARG A 21 -37.42 2.47 14.35
CA ARG A 21 -37.22 3.39 13.23
C ARG A 21 -36.94 2.60 11.96
N SER A 22 -37.92 2.64 11.07
CA SER A 22 -37.82 2.19 9.69
C SER A 22 -36.74 3.03 8.99
N THR A 23 -35.50 2.55 8.96
CA THR A 23 -34.46 3.08 8.07
C THR A 23 -34.59 2.36 6.74
N ALA A 24 -34.94 3.11 5.70
CA ALA A 24 -35.08 2.66 4.33
C ALA A 24 -33.95 1.71 3.94
N LEU A 25 -34.33 0.51 3.51
CA LEU A 25 -33.41 -0.48 2.96
C LEU A 25 -32.76 0.13 1.71
N PRO A 26 -31.43 0.32 1.67
CA PRO A 26 -30.78 0.86 0.49
C PRO A 26 -31.06 -0.07 -0.68
N THR A 27 -31.59 0.48 -1.77
CA THR A 27 -31.90 -0.31 -2.97
C THR A 27 -30.64 -1.04 -3.44
N ILE A 28 -30.77 -2.29 -3.90
CA ILE A 28 -29.64 -3.15 -4.34
C ILE A 28 -28.70 -2.42 -5.32
N LYS A 29 -29.25 -1.48 -6.10
CA LYS A 29 -28.53 -0.61 -7.04
C LYS A 29 -27.58 0.41 -6.38
N GLU A 30 -27.90 0.92 -5.19
CA GLU A 30 -27.04 1.82 -4.42
C GLU A 30 -25.89 1.08 -3.73
N SER A 31 -26.15 -0.13 -3.21
CA SER A 31 -25.12 -0.99 -2.62
C SER A 31 -24.01 -1.35 -3.61
N ASN A 32 -24.37 -1.68 -4.86
CA ASN A 32 -23.39 -1.98 -5.90
C ASN A 32 -22.57 -0.77 -6.34
N ARG A 33 -23.17 0.43 -6.40
CA ARG A 33 -22.44 1.67 -6.69
C ARG A 33 -21.38 1.96 -5.64
N MET A 34 -21.71 1.86 -4.35
CA MET A 34 -20.76 2.10 -3.26
C MET A 34 -19.56 1.15 -3.30
N LYS A 35 -19.78 -0.13 -3.68
CA LYS A 35 -18.67 -1.09 -3.86
C LYS A 35 -17.75 -0.70 -5.01
N THR A 36 -18.30 -0.26 -6.14
CA THR A 36 -17.49 0.22 -7.28
C THR A 36 -16.70 1.47 -6.91
N TYR A 37 -17.33 2.46 -6.25
CA TYR A 37 -16.62 3.65 -5.80
C TYR A 37 -15.49 3.32 -4.81
N ALA A 38 -15.73 2.45 -3.84
CA ALA A 38 -14.70 2.03 -2.89
C ALA A 38 -13.51 1.35 -3.59
N LYS A 39 -13.77 0.50 -4.60
CA LYS A 39 -12.71 -0.13 -5.42
C LYS A 39 -11.89 0.91 -6.19
N VAL A 40 -12.56 1.85 -6.85
CA VAL A 40 -11.89 2.93 -7.62
C VAL A 40 -11.06 3.83 -6.71
N VAL A 41 -11.59 4.21 -5.55
CA VAL A 41 -10.86 5.04 -4.57
C VAL A 41 -9.65 4.29 -4.03
N ALA A 42 -9.79 3.01 -3.67
CA ALA A 42 -8.67 2.19 -3.21
C ALA A 42 -7.60 2.05 -4.29
N PHE A 43 -8.00 1.81 -5.55
CA PHE A 43 -7.10 1.77 -6.69
C PHE A 43 -6.31 3.08 -6.85
N LEU A 44 -6.99 4.23 -6.84
CA LEU A 44 -6.34 5.54 -6.99
C LEU A 44 -5.38 5.84 -5.83
N LEU A 45 -5.75 5.51 -4.60
CA LEU A 45 -4.88 5.70 -3.43
C LEU A 45 -3.62 4.85 -3.51
N LEU A 46 -3.76 3.56 -3.85
CA LEU A 46 -2.61 2.65 -3.98
C LEU A 46 -1.72 3.03 -5.17
N ALA A 47 -2.30 3.38 -6.31
CA ALA A 47 -1.56 3.86 -7.48
C ALA A 47 -0.78 5.15 -7.15
N GLY A 48 -1.41 6.09 -6.43
CA GLY A 48 -0.78 7.34 -6.00
C GLY A 48 0.37 7.12 -5.02
N LEU A 49 0.20 6.21 -4.05
CA LEU A 49 1.26 5.86 -3.10
C LEU A 49 2.45 5.20 -3.79
N ASN A 50 2.20 4.27 -4.70
CA ASN A 50 3.28 3.65 -5.47
C ASN A 50 3.99 4.65 -6.39
N ALA A 51 3.25 5.59 -7.00
CA ALA A 51 3.85 6.65 -7.80
C ALA A 51 4.75 7.56 -6.92
N ALA A 52 4.29 7.94 -5.73
CA ALA A 52 5.10 8.71 -4.78
C ALA A 52 6.37 7.95 -4.37
N HIS A 53 6.27 6.64 -4.19
CA HIS A 53 7.41 5.76 -3.90
C HIS A 53 8.45 5.76 -5.02
N THR A 54 8.01 5.54 -6.26
CA THR A 54 8.88 5.57 -7.44
C THR A 54 9.53 6.95 -7.60
N VAL A 55 8.78 8.04 -7.46
CA VAL A 55 9.32 9.40 -7.53
C VAL A 55 10.39 9.62 -6.46
N ASN A 56 10.16 9.13 -5.24
CA ASN A 56 11.13 9.24 -4.15
C ASN A 56 12.41 8.44 -4.43
N ASP A 57 12.33 7.27 -5.07
CA ASP A 57 13.50 6.49 -5.48
C ASP A 57 14.35 7.23 -6.52
N TRP A 58 13.69 7.85 -7.50
CA TRP A 58 14.38 8.65 -8.51
C TRP A 58 14.99 9.93 -7.91
N LEU A 59 14.27 10.62 -7.03
CA LEU A 59 14.78 11.78 -6.31
C LEU A 59 16.00 11.42 -5.47
N PHE A 60 15.96 10.29 -4.77
CA PHE A 60 17.09 9.81 -3.99
C PHE A 60 18.30 9.47 -4.86
N TYR A 61 18.09 8.84 -6.02
CA TYR A 61 19.16 8.59 -6.99
C TYR A 61 19.77 9.91 -7.51
N THR A 62 18.95 10.89 -7.90
CA THR A 62 19.45 12.18 -8.39
C THR A 62 20.22 12.92 -7.31
N ASP A 63 19.72 12.92 -6.08
CA ASP A 63 20.39 13.56 -4.95
C ASP A 63 21.77 12.94 -4.71
N VAL A 64 21.85 11.61 -4.59
CA VAL A 64 23.12 10.90 -4.39
C VAL A 64 24.08 11.04 -5.57
N LYS A 65 23.57 11.13 -6.81
CA LYS A 65 24.40 11.33 -8.01
C LYS A 65 24.99 12.74 -8.04
N ASP A 66 24.22 13.73 -7.62
CA ASP A 66 24.61 15.14 -7.65
C ASP A 66 25.34 15.57 -6.36
N MET A 67 25.38 14.71 -5.33
CA MET A 67 26.27 14.86 -4.18
C MET A 67 27.73 14.88 -4.67
N GLY A 68 28.30 16.08 -4.76
CA GLY A 68 29.71 16.29 -5.05
C GLY A 68 30.63 15.72 -3.97
N LYS A 69 31.94 15.92 -4.13
CA LYS A 69 32.94 15.49 -3.14
C LYS A 69 32.61 16.09 -1.77
N GLY A 70 32.16 15.25 -0.84
CA GLY A 70 31.95 15.63 0.55
C GLY A 70 33.26 16.13 1.15
N ILE A 71 33.19 17.17 1.98
CA ILE A 71 34.37 17.86 2.52
C ILE A 71 35.16 16.93 3.45
N VAL A 72 34.50 15.93 4.08
CA VAL A 72 35.14 15.00 5.03
C VAL A 72 35.31 13.59 4.47
N TYR A 73 34.32 13.03 3.75
CA TYR A 73 34.38 11.64 3.26
C TYR A 73 34.70 11.47 1.76
N GLY A 74 34.84 12.55 0.99
CA GLY A 74 35.16 12.46 -0.44
C GLY A 74 33.94 12.12 -1.30
N GLU A 75 34.20 11.64 -2.53
CA GLU A 75 33.16 11.33 -3.51
C GLU A 75 32.42 10.04 -3.14
N PRO A 76 31.09 9.95 -3.31
CA PRO A 76 30.35 8.72 -3.06
C PRO A 76 30.86 7.58 -3.95
N ASP A 77 30.83 6.37 -3.38
CA ASP A 77 31.23 5.16 -4.09
C ASP A 77 30.37 4.96 -5.34
N GLN A 78 31.00 5.01 -6.51
CA GLN A 78 30.34 4.93 -7.81
C GLN A 78 29.59 3.61 -7.98
N ASP A 79 30.01 2.55 -7.31
CA ASP A 79 29.34 1.26 -7.35
C ASP A 79 28.03 1.28 -6.54
N ALA A 80 27.99 2.02 -5.43
CA ALA A 80 26.75 2.25 -4.67
C ALA A 80 25.74 3.10 -5.47
N VAL A 81 26.21 4.14 -6.19
CA VAL A 81 25.36 4.97 -7.06
C VAL A 81 24.77 4.16 -8.23
N LYS A 82 25.57 3.27 -8.83
CA LYS A 82 25.09 2.35 -9.88
C LYS A 82 24.09 1.33 -9.34
N ALA A 83 24.33 0.78 -8.15
CA ALA A 83 23.40 -0.13 -7.50
C ALA A 83 22.06 0.56 -7.22
N LEU A 84 22.09 1.82 -6.75
CA LEU A 84 20.91 2.65 -6.54
C LEU A 84 20.07 2.84 -7.82
N LEU A 85 20.73 3.13 -8.94
CA LEU A 85 20.06 3.21 -10.24
C LEU A 85 19.40 1.87 -10.61
N ALA A 86 20.10 0.75 -10.42
CA ALA A 86 19.57 -0.57 -10.72
C ALA A 86 18.31 -0.88 -9.88
N PHE A 87 18.34 -0.60 -8.57
CA PHE A 87 17.18 -0.77 -7.70
C PHE A 87 16.02 0.15 -8.08
N SER A 88 16.27 1.39 -8.48
CA SER A 88 15.23 2.31 -8.96
C SER A 88 14.56 1.82 -10.25
N ILE A 89 15.32 1.27 -11.20
CA ILE A 89 14.77 0.66 -12.42
C ILE A 89 13.94 -0.58 -12.08
N ILE A 90 14.47 -1.48 -11.24
CA ILE A 90 13.75 -2.69 -10.81
C ILE A 90 12.47 -2.31 -10.08
N GLY A 91 12.52 -1.31 -9.19
CA GLY A 91 11.36 -0.78 -8.48
C GLY A 91 10.30 -0.21 -9.42
N THR A 92 10.72 0.49 -10.48
CA THR A 92 9.80 1.00 -11.51
C THR A 92 9.11 -0.14 -12.28
N LEU A 93 9.85 -1.21 -12.63
CA LEU A 93 9.28 -2.39 -13.28
C LEU A 93 8.30 -3.12 -12.35
N ALA A 94 8.65 -3.26 -11.07
CA ALA A 94 7.79 -3.84 -10.07
C ALA A 94 6.51 -3.03 -9.87
N PHE A 95 6.61 -1.69 -9.86
CA PHE A 95 5.46 -0.79 -9.82
C PHE A 95 4.51 -1.00 -11.02
N ILE A 96 5.04 -1.07 -12.24
CA ILE A 96 4.21 -1.32 -13.44
C ILE A 96 3.49 -2.67 -13.32
N PHE A 97 4.18 -3.70 -12.82
CA PHE A 97 3.60 -5.01 -12.61
C PHE A 97 2.51 -4.99 -11.53
N GLU A 98 2.74 -4.35 -10.39
CA GLU A 98 1.74 -4.15 -9.34
C GLU A 98 0.52 -3.38 -9.82
N LEU A 99 0.73 -2.28 -10.55
CA LEU A 99 -0.34 -1.45 -11.08
C LEU A 99 -1.19 -2.23 -12.08
N THR A 100 -0.55 -3.03 -12.94
CA THR A 100 -1.24 -3.90 -13.90
C THR A 100 -2.05 -4.97 -13.19
N ASN A 101 -1.49 -5.60 -12.15
CA ASN A 101 -2.18 -6.64 -11.39
C ASN A 101 -3.37 -6.06 -10.60
N LEU A 102 -3.18 -4.90 -9.95
CA LEU A 102 -4.23 -4.19 -9.22
C LEU A 102 -5.34 -3.68 -10.15
N TRP A 103 -4.97 -3.18 -11.34
CA TRP A 103 -5.93 -2.79 -12.37
C TRP A 103 -6.76 -3.99 -12.81
N ARG A 104 -6.12 -5.14 -13.09
CA ARG A 104 -6.81 -6.37 -13.45
C ARG A 104 -7.78 -6.81 -12.36
N GLU A 105 -7.34 -6.84 -11.11
CA GLU A 105 -8.19 -7.22 -9.96
C GLU A 105 -9.38 -6.25 -9.76
N SER A 106 -9.17 -4.96 -10.01
CA SER A 106 -10.20 -3.94 -9.78
C SER A 106 -11.25 -3.88 -10.89
N PHE A 107 -10.85 -4.12 -12.14
CA PHE A 107 -11.68 -3.85 -13.32
C PHE A 107 -12.05 -5.08 -14.15
N LEU A 108 -11.29 -6.18 -14.12
CA LEU A 108 -11.74 -7.44 -14.74
C LEU A 108 -12.68 -8.20 -13.79
N LYS A 109 -13.77 -8.74 -14.37
CA LYS A 109 -14.85 -9.45 -13.63
C LYS A 109 -14.31 -10.66 -12.86
N ASP A 110 -14.98 -10.96 -11.74
CA ASP A 110 -14.74 -11.99 -10.69
C ASP A 110 -14.45 -13.45 -11.16
N GLY A 111 -13.55 -13.68 -12.12
CA GLY A 111 -13.26 -15.01 -12.67
C GLY A 111 -11.89 -15.18 -13.31
N GLU A 112 -11.15 -14.11 -13.59
CA GLU A 112 -9.73 -14.22 -13.95
C GLU A 112 -8.90 -14.20 -12.67
N THR A 113 -8.20 -15.29 -12.38
CA THR A 113 -7.31 -15.39 -11.23
C THR A 113 -6.22 -14.33 -11.33
N SER A 114 -6.17 -13.41 -10.36
CA SER A 114 -5.02 -12.53 -10.15
C SER A 114 -3.76 -13.39 -10.16
N TRP A 115 -2.75 -13.00 -10.94
CA TRP A 115 -1.57 -13.83 -11.17
C TRP A 115 -0.78 -14.05 -9.87
N LEU A 116 -0.81 -13.04 -9.00
CA LEU A 116 -0.15 -13.04 -7.72
C LEU A 116 -0.98 -12.25 -6.72
N ASP A 117 -0.97 -12.68 -5.46
CA ASP A 117 -1.58 -11.90 -4.39
C ASP A 117 -0.90 -10.52 -4.31
N SER A 118 -1.69 -9.44 -4.40
CA SER A 118 -1.19 -8.06 -4.41
C SER A 118 -0.39 -7.75 -3.15
N ASP A 119 -0.76 -8.36 -2.02
CA ASP A 119 -0.06 -8.17 -0.75
C ASP A 119 1.29 -8.89 -0.72
N LEU A 120 1.37 -10.10 -1.30
CA LEU A 120 2.62 -10.85 -1.42
C LEU A 120 3.60 -10.16 -2.36
N LEU A 121 3.11 -9.66 -3.50
CA LEU A 121 3.92 -8.92 -4.45
C LEU A 121 4.52 -7.67 -3.79
N SER A 122 3.71 -6.90 -3.07
CA SER A 122 4.18 -5.72 -2.35
C SER A 122 5.19 -6.04 -1.26
N ALA A 123 5.00 -7.13 -0.51
CA ALA A 123 5.99 -7.60 0.45
C ALA A 123 7.32 -7.98 -0.22
N LEU A 124 7.26 -8.62 -1.40
CA LEU A 124 8.45 -9.01 -2.16
C LEU A 124 9.20 -7.78 -2.69
N VAL A 125 8.49 -6.75 -3.16
CA VAL A 125 9.11 -5.49 -3.59
C VAL A 125 9.80 -4.79 -2.43
N ILE A 126 9.15 -4.69 -1.28
CA ILE A 126 9.76 -4.12 -0.08
C ILE A 126 11.04 -4.88 0.29
N TRP A 127 11.01 -6.21 0.23
CA TRP A 127 12.15 -7.03 0.61
C TRP A 127 13.32 -6.96 -0.38
N THR A 128 13.03 -6.95 -1.68
CA THR A 128 14.06 -7.07 -2.74
C THR A 128 14.56 -5.73 -3.26
N VAL A 129 13.78 -4.66 -3.10
CA VAL A 129 14.12 -3.31 -3.59
C VAL A 129 14.34 -2.36 -2.42
N ASP A 130 13.34 -2.22 -1.54
CA ASP A 130 13.37 -1.14 -0.54
C ASP A 130 14.41 -1.39 0.55
N ILE A 131 14.47 -2.60 1.10
CA ILE A 131 15.44 -2.94 2.15
C ILE A 131 16.88 -2.76 1.64
N PRO A 132 17.30 -3.34 0.49
CA PRO A 132 18.64 -3.09 -0.05
C PRO A 132 18.94 -1.62 -0.31
N GLN A 133 17.98 -0.87 -0.86
CA GLN A 133 18.17 0.56 -1.13
C GLN A 133 18.32 1.38 0.16
N MET A 134 17.59 1.03 1.22
CA MET A 134 17.74 1.64 2.55
C MET A 134 19.09 1.28 3.19
N LEU A 135 19.58 0.04 3.01
CA LEU A 135 20.90 -0.38 3.49
C LEU A 135 22.04 0.38 2.79
N ILE A 136 21.94 0.57 1.48
CA ILE A 136 22.89 1.39 0.71
C ILE A 136 22.82 2.85 1.16
N SER A 137 21.62 3.37 1.36
CA SER A 137 21.44 4.74 1.86
C SER A 137 22.05 4.93 3.26
N PHE A 138 21.97 3.92 4.13
CA PHE A 138 22.61 3.94 5.45
C PHE A 138 24.14 3.90 5.38
N SER A 139 24.72 3.18 4.42
CA SER A 139 26.18 3.17 4.24
C SER A 139 26.72 4.49 3.67
N LEU A 140 25.89 5.23 2.93
CA LEU A 140 26.22 6.53 2.33
C LEU A 140 26.00 7.74 3.27
N CYS A 141 25.06 7.67 4.23
CA CYS A 141 24.77 8.77 5.16
C CYS A 141 25.79 8.87 6.32
N ARG A 142 27.06 9.15 6.02
CA ARG A 142 28.10 9.34 7.05
C ARG A 142 28.14 10.72 7.70
N GLU A 143 27.52 11.76 7.11
CA GLU A 143 27.58 13.14 7.64
C GLU A 143 26.26 13.72 8.17
N GLU A 144 25.09 13.28 7.67
CA GLU A 144 23.79 13.83 8.10
C GLU A 144 22.82 12.77 8.68
N PRO A 145 22.08 13.12 9.75
CA PRO A 145 21.14 12.22 10.39
C PRO A 145 19.89 12.05 9.51
N ILE A 146 19.61 10.82 9.09
CA ILE A 146 18.39 10.36 8.40
C ILE A 146 17.96 11.28 7.24
N SER A 147 18.30 10.86 6.02
CA SER A 147 17.85 11.52 4.80
C SER A 147 16.32 11.68 4.78
N VAL A 148 15.83 12.89 4.50
CA VAL A 148 14.40 13.22 4.36
C VAL A 148 13.71 12.25 3.39
N PHE A 149 14.43 11.76 2.38
CA PHE A 149 13.95 10.78 1.42
C PHE A 149 13.67 9.40 2.06
N GLN A 150 14.48 8.97 3.03
CA GLN A 150 14.21 7.73 3.77
C GLN A 150 12.96 7.84 4.65
N LEU A 151 12.78 8.98 5.32
CA LEU A 151 11.58 9.25 6.11
C LEU A 151 10.33 9.29 5.22
N GLY A 152 10.42 9.98 4.07
CA GLY A 152 9.37 10.01 3.06
C GLY A 152 8.98 8.59 2.60
N LYS A 153 9.98 7.74 2.33
CA LYS A 153 9.78 6.34 1.93
C LYS A 153 9.02 5.55 3.00
N ALA A 154 9.44 5.67 4.26
CA ALA A 154 8.77 5.02 5.39
C ALA A 154 7.33 5.49 5.55
N CYS A 155 7.07 6.80 5.42
CA CYS A 155 5.71 7.35 5.49
C CYS A 155 4.81 6.82 4.37
N VAL A 156 5.31 6.72 3.14
CA VAL A 156 4.57 6.17 2.00
C VAL A 156 4.22 4.70 2.23
N ILE A 157 5.18 3.88 2.66
CA ILE A 157 4.98 2.46 2.96
C ILE A 157 3.94 2.28 4.08
N LEU A 158 4.08 3.01 5.18
CA LEU A 158 3.14 2.95 6.31
C LEU A 158 1.73 3.37 5.91
N THR A 159 1.61 4.40 5.08
CA THR A 159 0.31 4.84 4.54
C THR A 159 -0.29 3.78 3.63
N GLY A 160 0.51 3.14 2.77
CA GLY A 160 0.08 2.03 1.91
C GLY A 160 -0.47 0.85 2.69
N ILE A 161 0.26 0.39 3.71
CA ILE A 161 -0.20 -0.69 4.60
C ILE A 161 -1.51 -0.29 5.30
N SER A 162 -1.60 0.95 5.79
CA SER A 162 -2.80 1.46 6.46
C SER A 162 -4.03 1.45 5.54
N VAL A 163 -3.88 1.87 4.28
CA VAL A 163 -4.95 1.84 3.28
C VAL A 163 -5.39 0.39 3.00
N ARG A 164 -4.46 -0.55 2.83
CA ARG A 164 -4.78 -1.97 2.59
C ARG A 164 -5.53 -2.61 3.76
N ILE A 165 -5.14 -2.30 4.99
CA ILE A 165 -5.85 -2.75 6.20
C ILE A 165 -7.26 -2.17 6.23
N LEU A 166 -7.42 -0.87 5.97
CA LEU A 166 -8.75 -0.22 5.94
C LEU A 166 -9.67 -0.83 4.88
N VAL A 167 -9.17 -1.09 3.67
CA VAL A 167 -9.95 -1.74 2.60
C VAL A 167 -10.39 -3.15 3.02
N SER A 168 -9.48 -3.91 3.64
CA SER A 168 -9.76 -5.26 4.15
C SER A 168 -10.81 -5.24 5.26
N LEU A 169 -10.73 -4.27 6.18
CA LEU A 169 -11.71 -4.09 7.26
C LEU A 169 -13.09 -3.72 6.71
N VAL A 170 -13.17 -2.79 5.75
CA VAL A 170 -14.43 -2.40 5.11
C VAL A 170 -15.06 -3.61 4.40
N LYS A 171 -14.27 -4.41 3.69
CA LYS A 171 -14.74 -5.63 3.01
C LYS A 171 -15.27 -6.67 4.01
N TYR A 172 -14.57 -6.85 5.13
CA TYR A 172 -14.98 -7.78 6.19
C TYR A 172 -16.28 -7.34 6.89
N CYS A 173 -16.38 -6.07 7.30
CA CYS A 173 -17.56 -5.52 7.95
C CYS A 173 -18.81 -5.55 7.05
N ASN A 174 -18.65 -5.29 5.75
CA ASN A 174 -19.76 -5.34 4.79
C ASN A 174 -20.27 -6.79 4.59
N LYS A 175 -19.38 -7.79 4.62
CA LYS A 175 -19.77 -9.21 4.48
C LYS A 175 -20.61 -9.72 5.66
N ASN A 176 -20.31 -9.27 6.88
CA ASN A 176 -21.05 -9.68 8.09
C ASN A 176 -22.38 -8.93 8.27
N SER A 177 -22.65 -7.90 7.46
CA SER A 177 -23.90 -7.13 7.49
C SER A 177 -25.03 -7.78 6.68
N LEU A 178 -24.73 -8.82 5.90
CA LEU A 178 -25.73 -9.61 5.19
C LEU A 178 -26.21 -10.73 6.13
N PRO A 179 -27.46 -10.70 6.62
CA PRO A 179 -28.01 -11.85 7.33
C PRO A 179 -27.97 -13.05 6.39
N SER A 180 -27.41 -14.15 6.88
CA SER A 180 -27.51 -15.46 6.23
C SER A 180 -28.97 -15.67 5.82
N PRO A 181 -29.31 -15.92 4.54
CA PRO A 181 -30.65 -16.34 4.19
C PRO A 181 -30.90 -17.60 5.01
N ARG A 182 -31.83 -17.48 5.96
CA ARG A 182 -32.38 -18.58 6.74
C ARG A 182 -32.69 -19.68 5.72
N GLN A 183 -31.87 -20.75 5.71
CA GLN A 183 -32.26 -21.96 5.03
C GLN A 183 -33.50 -22.45 5.78
N LEU A 184 -34.63 -22.32 5.11
CA LEU A 184 -35.91 -22.90 5.50
C LEU A 184 -35.89 -24.38 5.12
#